data_AF-A0A060Z190-F1
#
_entry.id   AF-A0A060Z190-F1
#
_cell.length_a   1.000
_cell.length_b   1.000
_cell.length_c   1.000
_cell.angle_alpha   90.00
_cell.angle_beta   90.00
_cell.angle_gamma   90.00
#
_symmetry.space_group_name_H-M   'P 1'
#
loop_
_entity.id
_entity.type
_entity.pdbx_description
1 polymer ?
#
loop_
_entity_poly.entity_id
_entity_poly.type
_entity_poly.pdbx_seq_one_letter_code
_entity_poly.pdbx_strand_id
1 'polypeptide(L)' 'MFADPYVLLTLMCCLSFSLVFATPLCCALFPQKSSMSVSRLEPELQEKIRVSHPGVERVYFNKGL' A
#
# COMPACT_ATOMS: atom_id res chain seq x y z
N MET A 1 13.52 33.42 20.03
CA MET A 1 13.86 32.69 18.79
C MET A 1 12.66 31.94 18.17
N PHE A 2 11.58 31.63 18.91
CA PHE A 2 10.39 30.91 18.38
C PHE A 2 9.17 31.79 18.00
N ALA A 3 9.32 33.12 17.95
CA ALA A 3 8.20 34.04 17.72
C ALA A 3 8.32 34.84 16.40
N ASP A 4 9.23 34.44 15.51
CA ASP A 4 9.34 35.06 14.20
C ASP A 4 8.32 34.41 13.24
N PRO A 5 7.34 35.17 12.70
CA PRO A 5 6.28 34.62 11.87
C PRO A 5 6.79 34.03 10.55
N TYR A 6 7.95 34.46 10.06
CA TYR A 6 8.56 33.93 8.84
C TYR A 6 9.21 32.56 9.08
N VAL A 7 9.74 32.32 10.28
CA VAL A 7 10.27 31.00 10.67
C VAL A 7 9.14 29.98 10.73
N LEU A 8 7.99 30.33 11.34
CA LEU A 8 6.82 29.44 11.39
C LEU A 8 6.28 29.15 9.99
N LEU A 9 6.16 30.18 9.14
CA LEU A 9 5.74 30.03 7.74
C LEU A 9 6.67 29.09 6.96
N THR A 10 7.99 29.25 7.11
CA THR A 10 8.99 28.41 6.45
C THR A 10 8.87 26.94 6.89
N LEU A 11 8.69 26.69 8.19
CA LEU A 11 8.51 25.33 8.71
C LEU A 11 7.24 24.67 8.16
N MET A 12 6.13 25.39 8.11
CA MET A 12 4.89 24.86 7.53
C MET A 12 5.06 24.53 6.04
N CYS A 13 5.69 25.39 5.25
CA CYS A 13 5.97 25.11 3.84
C CYS A 13 6.84 23.86 3.64
N CYS A 14 7.91 23.70 4.43
CA CYS A 14 8.77 22.52 4.33
C CYS A 14 8.06 21.22 4.71
N LEU A 15 7.26 21.24 5.79
CA LEU A 15 6.46 20.09 6.21
C LEU A 15 5.40 19.74 5.17
N SER A 16 4.65 20.72 4.67
CA SER A 16 3.65 20.47 3.63
C SER A 16 4.27 19.96 2.33
N PHE A 17 5.40 20.53 1.90
CA PHE A 17 6.10 20.07 0.70
C PHE A 17 6.58 18.63 0.85
N SER A 18 7.21 18.28 1.98
CA SER A 18 7.68 16.91 2.22
C SER A 18 6.54 15.88 2.31
N LEU A 19 5.42 16.23 2.95
CA LEU A 19 4.23 15.36 3.06
C LEU A 19 3.62 15.03 1.68
N VAL A 20 3.59 16.00 0.76
CA VAL A 20 3.07 15.81 -0.61
C VAL A 20 3.84 14.71 -1.37
N PHE A 21 5.13 14.51 -1.08
CA PHE A 21 5.92 13.44 -1.69
C PHE A 21 5.94 12.15 -0.87
N ALA A 22 5.94 12.24 0.46
CA ALA A 22 6.06 11.06 1.32
C ALA A 22 4.92 10.05 1.09
N THR A 23 3.67 10.51 1.02
CA THR A 23 2.51 9.62 0.81
C THR A 23 2.52 8.89 -0.54
N PRO A 24 2.63 9.56 -1.71
CA PRO A 24 2.70 8.86 -2.98
C PRO A 24 3.95 7.98 -3.11
N LEU A 25 5.07 8.36 -2.48
CA LEU A 25 6.28 7.54 -2.43
C LEU A 25 6.04 6.24 -1.64
N CYS A 26 5.44 6.32 -0.45
CA CYS A 26 5.10 5.13 0.34
C CYS A 26 4.12 4.21 -0.40
N CYS A 27 3.11 4.75 -1.07
CA CYS A 27 2.18 3.98 -1.89
C CYS A 27 2.85 3.33 -3.11
N ALA A 28 3.90 3.94 -3.67
CA ALA A 28 4.67 3.38 -4.78
C ALA A 28 5.66 2.30 -4.32
N LEU A 29 6.31 2.48 -3.17
CA LEU A 29 7.26 1.51 -2.61
C LEU A 29 6.56 0.22 -2.17
N PHE A 30 5.32 0.32 -1.70
CA PHE A 30 4.52 -0.84 -1.28
C PHE A 30 3.27 -0.94 -2.16
N PRO A 31 3.38 -1.58 -3.35
CA PRO A 31 2.24 -1.75 -4.23
C PRO A 31 1.15 -2.50 -3.48
N GLN A 32 -0.02 -1.86 -3.42
CA GLN A 32 -1.15 -2.41 -2.69
C GLN A 32 -1.65 -3.70 -3.34
N LYS A 33 -1.64 -3.77 -4.67
CA LYS A 33 -1.99 -4.99 -5.40
C LYS A 33 -0.82 -5.99 -5.41
N SER A 34 -1.03 -7.11 -4.74
CA SER A 34 -0.12 -8.26 -4.70
C SER A 34 -0.71 -9.45 -5.46
N SER A 35 0.14 -10.41 -5.80
CA SER A 35 -0.29 -11.69 -6.37
C SER A 35 0.42 -12.85 -5.71
N MET A 36 -0.25 -14.00 -5.62
CA MET A 36 0.36 -15.24 -5.18
C MET A 36 -0.24 -16.46 -5.89
N SER A 37 0.48 -17.58 -5.88
CA SER A 37 -0.06 -18.84 -6.39
C SER A 37 -1.12 -19.39 -5.46
N VAL A 38 -2.18 -19.97 -6.02
CA VAL A 38 -3.22 -20.69 -5.26
C VAL A 38 -2.60 -21.78 -4.37
N SER A 39 -1.51 -22.41 -4.80
CA SER A 39 -0.80 -23.43 -4.01
C SER A 39 -0.23 -22.93 -2.67
N ARG A 40 -0.07 -21.61 -2.51
CA ARG A 40 0.43 -20.97 -1.28
C ARG A 40 -0.68 -20.49 -0.34
N LEU A 41 -1.95 -20.63 -0.74
CA LEU A 41 -3.10 -20.26 0.10
C LEU A 41 -3.40 -21.34 1.13
N GLU A 42 -4.21 -21.02 2.12
CA GLU A 42 -4.72 -21.98 3.10
C GLU A 42 -5.56 -23.08 2.41
N PRO A 43 -5.51 -24.34 2.89
CA PRO A 43 -6.16 -25.48 2.22
C PRO A 43 -7.65 -25.27 1.93
N GLU A 44 -8.38 -24.66 2.86
CA GLU A 44 -9.81 -24.34 2.70
C GLU A 44 -10.08 -23.38 1.52
N LEU A 45 -9.20 -22.40 1.31
CA LEU A 45 -9.30 -21.46 0.20
C LEU A 45 -8.93 -22.14 -1.12
N GLN A 46 -7.93 -23.03 -1.11
CA GLN A 46 -7.58 -23.81 -2.30
C GLN A 46 -8.74 -24.67 -2.78
N GLU A 47 -9.40 -25.37 -1.86
CA GLU A 47 -10.57 -26.21 -2.18
C GLU A 47 -11.71 -25.38 -2.74
N LYS A 48 -12.04 -24.26 -2.08
CA LYS A 48 -13.09 -23.35 -2.55
C LYS A 48 -12.81 -22.80 -3.95
N ILE A 49 -11.56 -22.44 -4.25
CA ILE A 49 -11.15 -21.95 -5.57
C ILE A 49 -11.21 -23.07 -6.61
N ARG A 50 -10.78 -24.30 -6.29
CA ARG A 50 -10.86 -25.43 -7.23
C ARG A 50 -12.29 -25.76 -7.64
N VAL A 51 -13.24 -25.63 -6.72
CA VAL A 51 -14.67 -25.86 -6.98
C VAL A 51 -15.30 -24.71 -7.76
N SER A 52 -15.02 -23.46 -7.37
CA SER A 52 -15.66 -22.27 -7.97
C SER A 52 -15.02 -21.82 -9.28
N HIS A 53 -13.71 -21.99 -9.43
CA HIS A 53 -12.90 -21.51 -10.55
C HIS A 53 -11.80 -22.53 -10.92
N PRO A 54 -12.19 -23.68 -11.51
CA PRO A 54 -11.22 -24.70 -11.91
C PRO A 54 -10.20 -24.13 -12.91
N GLY A 55 -8.92 -24.40 -12.67
CA GLY A 55 -7.81 -23.94 -13.52
C GLY A 55 -7.18 -22.60 -13.13
N VAL A 56 -7.66 -21.92 -12.08
CA VAL A 56 -6.99 -20.71 -11.57
C VAL A 56 -5.73 -21.08 -10.80
N GLU A 57 -4.58 -20.57 -11.24
CA GLU A 57 -3.27 -20.82 -10.61
C GLU A 57 -2.76 -19.66 -9.76
N ARG A 58 -3.26 -18.44 -10.00
CA ARG A 58 -2.83 -17.21 -9.33
C ARG A 58 -4.02 -16.36 -8.92
N VAL A 59 -3.90 -15.75 -7.76
CA VAL A 59 -4.87 -14.78 -7.22
C VAL A 59 -4.21 -13.42 -7.04
N TYR A 60 -5.02 -12.37 -7.12
CA TYR A 60 -4.62 -10.99 -6.86
C TYR A 60 -5.41 -10.45 -5.66
N PHE A 61 -4.72 -9.77 -4.76
CA PHE A 61 -5.31 -9.25 -3.52
C PHE A 61 -4.61 -7.95 -3.12
N ASN A 62 -5.28 -7.11 -2.32
CA ASN A 62 -4.63 -5.95 -1.74
C ASN A 62 -3.91 -6.33 -0.44
N LYS A 63 -2.70 -5.81 -0.22
CA LYS A 63 -1.91 -6.09 1.00
C LYS A 63 -2.48 -5.43 2.26
N GLY A 64 -3.43 -4.52 2.12
CA GLY A 64 -3.96 -3.70 3.21
C GLY A 64 -3.24 -2.35 3.30
N LEU A 65 -3.97 -1.34 3.75
CA LEU A 65 -3.38 -0.04 4.11
C LEU A 65 -2.94 -0.08 5.58
#